data_AF-A0A946RW99-F1
#
_entry.id   AF-A0A946RW99-F1
#
_cell.length_a   1.000
_cell.length_b   1.000
_cell.length_c   1.000
_cell.angle_alpha   90.00
_cell.angle_beta   90.00
_cell.angle_gamma   90.00
#
_symmetry.space_group_name_H-M   'P 1'
#
loop_
_entity.id
_entity.type
_entity.pdbx_description
1 polymer ?
#
loop_
_entity_poly.entity_id
_entity_poly.type
_entity_poly.pdbx_seq_one_letter_code
_entity_poly.pdbx_strand_id
1 'polypeptide(L)'
;MLFRLLTSLVFPHYCPSCGHEWFDGVGFICSECWKRLEAFKGYRRIKEHELKERTQIAFVYNEIARLLVLHMKFYGRIDIAEKLGSVLFQQFYPQLSQIKFEAVIPVPLHSVRVRERGFNQSAVMASRLADKLKD
;
A
#
# COMPACT_ATOMS: atom_id res chain seq x y z
N MET A 1 8.18 26.10 3.44
CA MET A 1 6.80 26.31 2.95
C MET A 1 6.73 27.19 1.71
N LEU A 2 7.38 28.37 1.69
CA LEU A 2 7.35 29.30 0.54
C LEU A 2 7.92 28.70 -0.77
N PHE A 3 8.99 27.90 -0.68
CA PHE A 3 9.59 27.27 -1.87
C PHE A 3 8.63 26.31 -2.59
N ARG A 4 7.81 25.54 -1.85
CA ARG A 4 6.83 24.60 -2.42
C ARG A 4 5.66 25.31 -3.11
N LEU A 5 5.20 26.43 -2.54
CA LEU A 5 4.18 27.31 -3.12
C LEU A 5 4.61 27.85 -4.49
N LEU A 6 5.87 28.26 -4.62
CA LEU A 6 6.41 28.79 -5.87
C LEU A 6 6.62 27.70 -6.92
N THR A 7 7.06 26.49 -6.51
CA THR A 7 7.22 25.37 -7.45
C THR A 7 5.90 24.82 -7.96
N SER A 8 4.84 24.76 -7.14
CA SER A 8 3.52 24.29 -7.59
C SER A 8 2.87 25.23 -8.62
N LEU A 9 3.23 26.52 -8.60
CA LEU A 9 2.73 27.50 -9.57
C LEU A 9 3.28 27.27 -10.99
N VAL A 10 4.50 26.74 -11.09
CA VAL A 10 5.20 26.51 -12.38
C VAL A 10 5.20 25.02 -12.78
N PHE A 11 5.16 24.12 -11.79
CA PHE A 11 5.14 22.67 -11.95
C PHE A 11 4.06 22.05 -11.04
N PRO A 12 2.77 22.23 -11.37
CA PRO A 12 1.68 21.67 -10.58
C PRO A 12 1.75 20.14 -10.58
N HIS A 13 1.60 19.55 -9.40
CA HIS A 13 1.54 18.09 -9.26
C HIS A 13 0.12 17.61 -9.49
N TYR A 14 -0.10 16.76 -10.49
CA TYR A 14 -1.40 16.16 -10.74
C TYR A 14 -1.47 14.74 -10.19
N CYS A 15 -2.57 14.40 -9.54
CA CYS A 15 -2.83 13.04 -9.08
C CYS A 15 -3.04 12.12 -10.29
N PRO A 16 -2.26 11.03 -10.46
CA PRO A 16 -2.39 10.13 -11.60
C PRO A 16 -3.70 9.30 -11.58
N SER A 17 -4.45 9.35 -10.48
CA SER A 17 -5.75 8.66 -10.37
C SER A 17 -6.94 9.55 -10.72
N CYS A 18 -6.99 10.81 -10.27
CA CYS A 18 -8.15 11.70 -10.49
C CYS A 18 -7.87 12.91 -11.38
N GLY A 19 -6.61 13.20 -11.70
CA GLY A 19 -6.19 14.34 -12.51
C GLY A 19 -6.28 15.70 -11.80
N HIS A 20 -6.70 15.77 -10.54
CA HIS A 20 -6.73 17.03 -9.79
C HIS A 20 -5.32 17.45 -9.35
N GLU A 21 -5.09 18.75 -9.28
CA GLU A 21 -3.87 19.35 -8.74
C GLU A 21 -3.77 19.07 -7.24
N TRP A 22 -2.58 18.71 -6.77
CA TRP A 22 -2.35 18.32 -5.39
C TRP A 22 -1.13 19.02 -4.82
N PHE A 23 -1.42 19.93 -3.90
CA PHE A 23 -0.51 20.97 -3.45
C PHE A 23 0.72 20.49 -2.66
N ASP A 24 0.61 19.39 -1.90
CA ASP A 24 1.73 18.92 -1.07
C ASP A 24 2.74 18.05 -1.86
N GLY A 25 2.31 17.43 -2.97
CA GLY A 25 3.09 16.51 -3.80
C GLY A 25 3.65 15.29 -3.04
N VAL A 26 3.16 15.00 -1.83
CA VAL A 26 3.74 13.99 -0.94
C VAL A 26 3.07 12.63 -1.16
N GLY A 27 3.70 11.81 -2.00
CA GLY A 27 3.28 10.45 -2.29
C GLY A 27 2.83 10.28 -3.75
N PHE A 28 2.21 9.15 -4.07
CA PHE A 28 1.89 8.83 -5.47
C PHE A 28 0.51 9.32 -5.95
N ILE A 29 -0.50 9.24 -5.08
CA ILE A 29 -1.87 9.70 -5.36
C ILE A 29 -2.32 10.62 -4.22
N CYS A 30 -3.23 11.55 -4.50
CA CYS A 30 -3.73 12.49 -3.50
C CYS A 30 -4.46 11.81 -2.34
N SER A 31 -4.62 12.54 -1.24
CA SER A 31 -5.24 12.02 -0.01
C SER A 31 -6.66 11.50 -0.23
N GLU A 32 -7.40 12.14 -1.13
CA GLU A 32 -8.78 11.82 -1.52
C GLU A 32 -8.82 10.50 -2.29
N CYS A 33 -7.85 10.26 -3.19
CA CYS A 33 -7.76 9.00 -3.91
C CYS A 33 -7.31 7.84 -3.00
N TRP A 34 -6.44 8.11 -2.02
CA TRP A 34 -6.16 7.13 -0.96
C TRP A 34 -7.41 6.76 -0.17
N LYS A 35 -8.25 7.74 0.22
CA LYS A 35 -9.52 7.50 0.92
C LYS A 35 -10.55 6.76 0.07
N ARG A 36 -10.46 6.84 -1.26
CA ARG A 36 -11.33 6.14 -2.21
C ARG A 36 -10.90 4.69 -2.48
N LEU A 37 -9.78 4.23 -1.92
CA LEU A 37 -9.44 2.81 -1.97
C LEU A 37 -10.56 2.00 -1.32
N GLU A 38 -11.13 1.09 -2.10
CA GLU A 38 -12.27 0.32 -1.66
C GLU A 38 -11.81 -0.80 -0.75
N ALA A 39 -12.02 -0.63 0.55
CA ALA A 39 -11.78 -1.68 1.52
C ALA A 39 -12.67 -2.89 1.20
N PHE A 40 -12.08 -4.08 1.26
CA PHE A 40 -12.80 -5.33 1.08
C PHE A 40 -13.71 -5.58 2.29
N LYS A 41 -15.02 -5.47 2.10
CA LYS A 41 -16.05 -5.63 3.15
C LYS A 41 -16.70 -7.02 3.17
N GLY A 42 -16.27 -7.94 2.31
CA GLY A 42 -17.07 -9.11 1.95
C GLY A 42 -16.59 -10.44 2.53
N TYR A 43 -17.41 -11.05 3.39
CA TYR A 43 -17.36 -12.49 3.71
C TYR A 43 -17.86 -13.32 2.51
N ARG A 44 -17.28 -13.13 1.31
CA ARG A 44 -17.68 -13.94 0.15
C ARG A 44 -17.00 -15.29 0.31
N ARG A 45 -17.73 -16.25 0.91
CA ARG A 45 -17.39 -17.68 0.97
C ARG A 45 -16.62 -18.07 -0.29
N ILE A 46 -15.30 -18.19 -0.19
CA ILE A 46 -14.54 -19.07 -1.08
C ILE A 46 -15.15 -20.44 -0.84
N LYS A 47 -16.09 -20.90 -1.68
CA LYS A 47 -16.54 -22.28 -1.58
C LYS A 47 -15.32 -23.16 -1.88
N GLU A 48 -15.13 -24.15 -1.02
CA GLU A 48 -14.10 -25.18 -1.02
C GLU A 48 -12.65 -24.78 -0.69
N HIS A 49 -12.12 -25.54 0.27
CA HIS A 49 -10.78 -25.55 0.85
C HIS A 49 -10.49 -24.58 2.02
N GLU A 50 -9.91 -25.17 3.07
CA GLU A 50 -9.80 -24.75 4.47
C GLU A 50 -8.86 -23.55 4.72
N LEU A 51 -8.63 -22.70 3.71
CA LEU A 51 -7.75 -21.52 3.78
C LEU A 51 -8.37 -20.30 4.49
N LYS A 52 -9.56 -20.47 5.10
CA LYS A 52 -10.50 -19.40 5.44
C LYS A 52 -10.21 -18.60 6.71
N GLU A 53 -9.44 -19.11 7.66
CA GLU A 53 -9.43 -18.49 8.99
C GLU A 53 -8.33 -17.46 9.21
N ARG A 54 -7.30 -17.42 8.34
CA ARG A 54 -6.09 -16.60 8.59
C ARG A 54 -5.66 -15.72 7.42
N THR A 55 -6.42 -15.72 6.32
CA THR A 55 -6.13 -14.86 5.16
C THR A 55 -6.92 -13.55 5.26
N GLN A 56 -6.22 -12.42 5.29
CA GLN A 56 -6.84 -11.10 5.30
C GLN A 56 -6.76 -10.45 3.93
N ILE A 57 -7.88 -9.89 3.45
CA ILE A 57 -7.96 -9.16 2.19
C ILE A 57 -8.27 -7.70 2.51
N ALA A 58 -7.41 -6.79 2.07
CA ALA A 58 -7.52 -5.38 2.43
C ALA A 58 -8.40 -4.59 1.46
N PHE A 59 -8.17 -4.73 0.16
CA PHE A 59 -8.82 -3.89 -0.85
C PHE A 59 -9.39 -4.72 -2.00
N VAL A 60 -10.45 -4.20 -2.61
CA VAL A 60 -10.92 -4.65 -3.91
C VAL A 60 -9.92 -4.18 -4.97
N TYR A 61 -9.60 -5.05 -5.92
CA TYR A 61 -8.69 -4.73 -7.02
C TYR A 61 -9.40 -3.91 -8.12
N ASN A 62 -9.67 -2.64 -7.81
CA ASN A 62 -10.26 -1.67 -8.73
C ASN A 62 -9.19 -0.81 -9.44
N GLU A 63 -9.60 0.19 -10.22
CA GLU A 63 -8.72 1.12 -10.95
C GLU A 63 -7.59 1.72 -10.07
N ILE A 64 -7.93 2.22 -8.87
CA ILE A 64 -6.95 2.85 -7.96
C ILE A 64 -5.98 1.79 -7.42
N ALA A 65 -6.50 0.65 -6.94
CA ALA A 65 -5.66 -0.43 -6.43
C ALA A 65 -4.73 -1.00 -7.52
N ARG A 66 -5.24 -1.15 -8.75
CA ARG A 66 -4.48 -1.56 -9.92
C ARG A 66 -3.35 -0.58 -10.22
N LEU A 67 -3.63 0.72 -10.25
CA LEU A 67 -2.64 1.77 -10.46
C LEU A 67 -1.52 1.67 -9.43
N LEU A 68 -1.85 1.61 -8.14
CA LEU A 68 -0.88 1.48 -7.05
C LEU A 68 -0.02 0.22 -7.19
N VAL A 69 -0.65 -0.94 -7.42
CA VAL A 69 0.05 -2.23 -7.52
C VAL A 69 0.99 -2.28 -8.71
N LEU A 70 0.58 -1.76 -9.87
CA LEU A 70 1.42 -1.75 -11.07
C LEU A 70 2.63 -0.83 -10.89
N HIS A 71 2.43 0.38 -10.37
CA HIS A 71 3.52 1.32 -10.12
C HIS A 71 4.50 0.81 -9.06
N MET A 72 4.00 0.15 -8.02
CA MET A 72 4.82 -0.51 -7.02
C MET A 72 5.62 -1.70 -7.58
N LYS A 73 5.04 -2.49 -8.49
CA LYS A 73 5.68 -3.70 -9.05
C LYS A 73 6.71 -3.38 -10.13
N PHE A 74 6.46 -2.38 -10.96
CA PHE A 74 7.18 -2.22 -12.22
C PHE A 74 7.87 -0.87 -12.40
N TYR A 75 7.61 0.11 -11.53
CA TYR A 75 8.09 1.48 -11.71
C TYR A 75 8.87 2.01 -10.48
N GLY A 76 9.45 1.11 -9.68
CA GLY A 76 10.35 1.50 -8.59
C GLY A 76 9.70 2.28 -7.44
N ARG A 77 8.36 2.27 -7.33
CA ARG A 77 7.62 3.06 -6.34
C ARG A 77 7.57 2.40 -4.96
N ILE A 78 8.69 2.49 -4.24
CA ILE A 78 8.84 2.03 -2.86
C ILE A 78 7.89 2.77 -1.92
N ASP A 79 7.69 4.08 -2.15
CA ASP A 79 6.77 4.94 -1.40
C ASP A 79 5.33 4.39 -1.36
N ILE A 80 4.87 3.78 -2.47
CA ILE A 80 3.57 3.11 -2.52
C ILE A 80 3.55 1.89 -1.58
N ALA A 81 4.60 1.07 -1.59
CA ALA A 81 4.69 -0.11 -0.72
C ALA A 81 4.71 0.28 0.76
N GLU A 82 5.45 1.34 1.12
CA GLU A 82 5.50 1.85 2.49
C GLU A 82 4.14 2.37 2.96
N LYS A 83 3.47 3.15 2.10
CA LYS A 83 2.15 3.69 2.39
C LYS A 83 1.12 2.57 2.51
N LEU A 84 1.12 1.61 1.58
CA LEU A 84 0.25 0.44 1.65
C LEU A 84 0.48 -0.36 2.94
N GLY A 85 1.72 -0.64 3.33
CA GLY A 85 2.02 -1.31 4.60
C GLY A 85 1.41 -0.58 5.81
N SER A 86 1.49 0.76 5.83
CA SER A 86 0.87 1.58 6.88
C SER A 86 -0.65 1.53 6.87
N VAL A 87 -1.29 1.57 5.70
CA VAL A 87 -2.75 1.49 5.58
C VAL A 87 -3.24 0.08 5.95
N LEU A 88 -2.52 -0.97 5.55
CA LEU A 88 -2.82 -2.35 5.96
C LEU A 88 -2.81 -2.51 7.47
N PHE A 89 -1.80 -1.95 8.15
CA PHE A 89 -1.77 -1.95 9.60
C PHE A 89 -3.03 -1.29 10.17
N GLN A 90 -3.35 -0.07 9.74
CA GLN A 90 -4.52 0.66 10.24
C GLN A 90 -5.83 -0.10 10.03
N GLN A 91 -5.97 -0.76 8.88
CA GLN A 91 -7.18 -1.51 8.53
C GLN A 91 -7.32 -2.79 9.36
N PHE A 92 -6.23 -3.48 9.64
CA PHE A 92 -6.25 -4.76 10.34
C PHE A 92 -5.87 -4.69 11.81
N TYR A 93 -5.47 -3.52 12.32
CA TYR A 93 -5.06 -3.34 13.70
C TYR A 93 -6.06 -3.91 14.71
N PRO A 94 -7.39 -3.71 14.60
CA PRO A 94 -8.35 -4.28 15.55
C PRO A 94 -8.31 -5.81 15.64
N GLN A 95 -7.98 -6.50 14.54
CA GLN A 95 -7.86 -7.95 14.48
C GLN A 95 -6.45 -8.42 14.86
N LEU A 96 -5.43 -7.69 14.40
CA LEU A 96 -4.03 -8.00 14.67
C LEU A 96 -3.67 -7.79 16.15
N SER A 97 -4.26 -6.81 16.82
CA SER A 97 -3.99 -6.51 18.24
C SER A 97 -4.44 -7.62 19.19
N GLN A 98 -5.28 -8.53 18.73
CA GLN A 98 -5.74 -9.70 19.50
C GLN A 98 -4.80 -10.90 19.37
N ILE A 99 -3.82 -10.85 18.46
CA ILE A 99 -2.93 -11.95 18.14
C ILE A 99 -1.51 -11.55 18.55
N LYS A 100 -0.86 -12.39 19.35
CA LYS A 100 0.56 -12.21 19.64
C LYS A 100 1.38 -12.73 18.46
N PHE A 101 1.98 -11.82 17.70
CA PHE A 101 2.92 -12.17 16.63
C PHE A 101 4.33 -12.32 17.19
N GLU A 102 5.00 -13.43 16.87
CA GLU A 102 6.42 -13.62 17.17
C GLU A 102 7.31 -13.10 16.03
N ALA A 103 6.81 -13.13 14.80
CA ALA A 103 7.52 -12.66 13.62
C ALA A 103 6.55 -12.22 12.52
N VAL A 104 7.02 -11.31 11.65
CA VAL A 104 6.39 -10.95 10.39
C VAL A 104 7.33 -11.37 9.27
N ILE A 105 6.92 -12.36 8.47
CA ILE A 105 7.77 -12.96 7.44
C ILE A 105 7.26 -12.54 6.05
N PRO A 106 8.02 -11.75 5.28
CA PRO A 106 7.64 -11.42 3.91
C PRO A 106 7.86 -12.61 2.98
N VAL A 107 6.99 -12.78 1.99
CA VAL A 107 7.20 -13.76 0.92
C VAL A 107 8.43 -13.33 0.09
N PRO A 108 9.47 -14.15 -0.05
CA PRO A 108 10.68 -13.76 -0.76
C PRO A 108 10.42 -13.59 -2.26
N LEU A 109 11.15 -12.65 -2.85
CA LEU A 109 11.18 -12.46 -4.30
C LEU A 109 12.50 -13.00 -4.84
N HIS A 110 12.45 -13.70 -5.98
CA HIS A 110 13.64 -14.25 -6.62
C HIS A 110 14.69 -13.15 -6.89
N SER A 111 15.97 -13.46 -6.70
CA SER A 111 17.06 -12.46 -6.76
C SER A 111 17.09 -11.68 -8.08
N VAL A 112 16.84 -12.34 -9.21
CA VAL A 112 16.71 -11.70 -10.53
C VAL A 112 15.57 -10.67 -10.53
N ARG A 113 14.39 -11.03 -10.02
CA ARG A 113 13.24 -10.12 -9.94
C ARG A 113 13.46 -8.97 -8.97
N VAL A 114 14.21 -9.18 -7.89
CA VAL A 114 14.61 -8.09 -6.97
C VAL A 114 15.48 -7.09 -7.71
N ARG A 115 16.45 -7.56 -8.52
CA ARG A 115 17.28 -6.67 -9.35
C ARG A 115 16.46 -5.92 -10.39
N GLU A 116 15.54 -6.58 -11.07
CA GLU A 116 14.65 -5.96 -12.07
C GLU A 116 13.72 -4.91 -11.46
N ARG A 117 13.12 -5.20 -10.29
CA ARG A 117 12.14 -4.32 -9.65
C ARG A 117 12.76 -3.30 -8.68
N GLY A 118 14.05 -3.43 -8.38
CA GLY A 118 14.79 -2.65 -7.40
C GLY A 118 14.59 -3.05 -5.94
N PHE A 119 13.47 -3.71 -5.59
CA PHE A 119 13.15 -4.08 -4.20
C PHE A 119 12.13 -5.23 -4.12
N ASN A 120 12.04 -5.85 -2.95
CA ASN A 120 10.97 -6.78 -2.62
C ASN A 120 9.80 -6.03 -1.96
N GLN A 121 8.68 -5.92 -2.67
CA GLN A 121 7.48 -5.19 -2.22
C GLN A 121 6.93 -5.76 -0.90
N SER A 122 6.89 -7.10 -0.77
CA SER A 122 6.37 -7.75 0.43
C SER A 122 7.26 -7.45 1.64
N ALA A 123 8.58 -7.37 1.45
CA ALA A 123 9.54 -7.05 2.50
C ALA A 123 9.35 -5.62 3.01
N VAL A 124 9.15 -4.65 2.11
CA VAL A 124 8.89 -3.26 2.50
C VAL A 124 7.59 -3.15 3.30
N MET A 125 6.51 -3.79 2.81
CA MET A 125 5.22 -3.79 3.52
C MET A 125 5.30 -4.51 4.87
N ALA A 126 5.98 -5.65 4.94
CA ALA A 126 6.20 -6.41 6.17
C ALA A 126 7.01 -5.62 7.20
N SER A 127 8.05 -4.91 6.78
CA SER A 127 8.83 -4.03 7.66
C SER A 127 7.95 -2.96 8.29
N ARG A 128 7.10 -2.30 7.49
CA ARG A 128 6.17 -1.27 8.00
C ARG A 128 5.12 -1.85 8.96
N LEU A 129 4.65 -3.07 8.72
CA LEU A 129 3.75 -3.78 9.63
C LEU A 129 4.45 -4.14 10.94
N ALA A 130 5.65 -4.72 10.87
CA ALA A 130 6.43 -5.12 12.04
C ALA A 130 6.79 -3.93 12.93
N ASP A 131 7.18 -2.80 12.34
CA ASP A 131 7.52 -1.60 13.10
C ASP A 131 6.31 -1.06 13.89
N LYS A 132 5.09 -1.20 13.36
CA LYS A 132 3.87 -0.76 14.04
C LYS A 132 3.30 -1.78 15.04
N LEU A 133 3.72 -3.04 14.98
CA LEU A 133 3.33 -4.08 15.93
C LEU A 133 4.23 -4.14 17.18
N LYS A 134 5.33 -3.39 17.22
CA LYS A 134 6.23 -3.30 18.38
C LYS A 134 5.68 -2.42 19.50
N ASP A 135 4.71 -1.56 19.18
CA ASP A 135 4.03 -0.64 20.10
C ASP A 135 2.79 -1.30 20.73
#